data_AF-A0A2V9VH17-F1
#
_entry.id   AF-A0A2V9VH17-F1
#
_cell.length_a   1.000
_cell.length_b   1.000
_cell.length_c   1.000
_cell.angle_alpha   90.00
_cell.angle_beta   90.00
_cell.angle_gamma   90.00
#
_symmetry.space_group_name_H-M   'P 1'
#
loop_
_entity.id
_entity.type
_entity.pdbx_description
1 polymer ?
#
loop_
_entity_poly.entity_id
_entity_poly.type
_entity_poly.pdbx_seq_one_letter_code
_entity_poly.pdbx_strand_id
1 'polypeptide(L)' 'MRGNDKVLKDLSESLKAELTAINQYFLHAKMCENWGYFRLGAFYRKESIEEMVHAEKLMDRILFLDG' A
#
# COMPACT_ATOMS: atom_id res chain seq x y z
N MET A 1 17.36 16.14 0.80
CA MET A 1 17.22 17.19 1.86
C MET A 1 17.00 16.45 3.15
N ARG A 2 17.82 16.58 4.19
CA ARG A 2 17.59 15.77 5.40
C ARG A 2 16.27 16.14 6.11
N GLY A 3 15.34 15.19 6.16
CA GLY A 3 14.05 15.32 6.84
C GLY A 3 14.15 15.31 8.37
N ASN A 4 13.06 15.69 9.04
CA ASN A 4 12.94 15.57 10.49
C ASN A 4 12.64 14.10 10.87
N ASP A 5 13.36 13.57 11.86
CA ASP A 5 13.26 12.15 12.26
C ASP A 5 11.83 11.72 12.63
N LYS A 6 11.02 12.59 13.24
CA LYS A 6 9.61 12.29 13.56
C LYS A 6 8.78 12.13 12.29
N VAL A 7 8.97 13.01 11.32
CA VAL A 7 8.27 12.95 10.03
C VAL A 7 8.66 11.67 9.28
N LEU A 8 9.95 11.33 9.26
CA LEU A 8 10.43 10.09 8.64
C LEU A 8 9.83 8.83 9.27
N LYS A 9 9.69 8.84 10.60
CA LYS A 9 9.02 7.76 11.34
C LYS A 9 7.55 7.63 10.93
N ASP A 10 6.80 8.73 10.94
CA ASP A 10 5.38 8.74 10.60
C ASP A 10 5.15 8.31 9.13
N LEU A 11 6.04 8.72 8.21
CA LEU A 11 6.04 8.27 6.82
C LEU A 11 6.33 6.77 6.70
N SER A 12 7.29 6.25 7.48
CA SER A 12 7.63 4.82 7.49
C SER A 12 6.49 3.96 8.05
N GLU A 13 5.79 4.45 9.08
CA GLU A 13 4.60 3.80 9.63
C GLU A 13 3.46 3.78 8.60
N SER A 14 3.25 4.89 7.88
CA SER A 14 2.29 4.97 6.78
C SER A 14 2.66 4.01 5.65
N LEU A 15 3.93 3.97 5.24
CA LEU A 15 4.40 3.04 4.21
C LEU A 15 4.15 1.58 4.59
N LYS A 16 4.40 1.24 5.86
CA LYS A 16 4.09 -0.10 6.38
C LYS A 16 2.59 -0.41 6.29
N ALA A 17 1.73 0.56 6.58
CA ALA A 17 0.28 0.40 6.45
C ALA A 17 -0.10 0.12 4.99
N GLU A 18 0.42 0.88 4.02
CA GLU A 18 0.13 0.66 2.60
C GLU A 18 0.63 -0.71 2.12
N LEU A 19 1.85 -1.11 2.48
CA LEU A 19 2.38 -2.44 2.16
C LEU A 19 1.54 -3.57 2.77
N THR A 20 0.94 -3.34 3.94
CA THR A 20 0.01 -4.28 4.56
C THR A 20 -1.31 -4.34 3.78
N ALA A 21 -1.86 -3.17 3.41
CA ALA A 21 -3.10 -3.06 2.65
C ALA A 21 -3.00 -3.70 1.26
N ILE A 22 -1.88 -3.50 0.54
CA ILE A 22 -1.59 -4.16 -0.75
C ILE A 22 -1.77 -5.67 -0.64
N ASN A 23 -1.12 -6.30 0.36
CA ASN A 23 -1.16 -7.74 0.56
C ASN A 23 -2.54 -8.21 1.02
N GLN A 24 -3.19 -7.45 1.89
CA GLN A 24 -4.52 -7.77 2.39
C GLN A 24 -5.56 -7.76 1.27
N TYR A 25 -5.60 -6.71 0.46
CA TYR A 25 -6.53 -6.63 -0.67
C TYR A 25 -6.21 -7.67 -1.75
N PHE A 26 -4.92 -7.96 -1.99
CA PHE A 26 -4.55 -9.04 -2.90
C PHE A 26 -5.07 -10.40 -2.42
N LEU A 27 -4.90 -10.71 -1.13
CA LEU A 27 -5.43 -11.94 -0.53
C LEU A 27 -6.96 -11.98 -0.63
N HIS A 28 -7.65 -10.90 -0.27
CA HIS A 28 -9.11 -10.82 -0.38
C HIS A 28 -9.59 -11.02 -1.81
N ALA A 29 -8.89 -10.45 -2.80
CA ALA A 29 -9.20 -10.67 -4.21
C ALA A 29 -9.15 -12.16 -4.57
N LYS A 30 -8.09 -12.87 -4.16
CA LYS A 30 -7.94 -14.31 -4.40
C LYS A 30 -8.97 -15.17 -3.68
N MET A 31 -9.32 -14.81 -2.45
CA MET A 31 -10.40 -15.47 -1.72
C MET A 31 -11.74 -15.30 -2.44
N CYS A 32 -12.06 -14.07 -2.86
CA CYS A 32 -13.31 -13.76 -3.57
C CYS A 32 -13.40 -14.48 -4.93
N GLU A 33 -12.31 -14.50 -5.71
CA GLU A 33 -12.23 -15.25 -6.98
C GLU A 33 -12.47 -16.75 -6.73
N ASN A 34 -11.84 -17.33 -5.72
CA ASN A 34 -12.02 -18.74 -5.36
C ASN A 34 -13.44 -19.07 -4.89
N TRP A 35 -14.13 -18.14 -4.22
CA TRP A 35 -15.53 -18.30 -3.80
C TRP A 35 -16.55 -17.96 -4.90
N GLY A 36 -16.11 -17.58 -6.10
CA GLY A 36 -16.99 -17.22 -7.21
C GLY A 36 -17.53 -15.78 -7.18
N TYR A 37 -17.06 -14.94 -6.26
CA TYR A 37 -17.42 -13.53 -6.17
C TYR A 37 -16.54 -12.66 -7.08
N PHE A 38 -16.58 -12.89 -8.39
CA PHE A 38 -15.65 -12.28 -9.35
C PHE A 38 -15.69 -10.74 -9.38
N ARG A 39 -16.87 -10.13 -9.22
CA ARG A 39 -16.99 -8.66 -9.16
C ARG A 39 -16.26 -8.08 -7.94
N LEU A 40 -16.36 -8.75 -6.80
CA LEU A 40 -15.71 -8.33 -5.57
C LEU A 40 -14.19 -8.64 -5.62
N GLY A 41 -13.80 -9.75 -6.24
CA GLY A 41 -12.41 -10.08 -6.52
C GLY A 41 -11.73 -9.02 -7.38
N ALA A 42 -12.38 -8.59 -8.47
CA ALA A 42 -11.89 -7.51 -9.32
C ALA A 42 -11.79 -6.18 -8.59
N PHE A 43 -12.76 -5.85 -7.72
CA PHE A 43 -12.71 -4.66 -6.88
C PHE A 43 -11.48 -4.67 -5.96
N TYR A 44 -11.31 -5.71 -5.14
CA TYR A 44 -10.14 -5.79 -4.25
C TYR A 44 -8.82 -5.87 -4.99
N ARG A 45 -8.78 -6.45 -6.19
CA ARG A 45 -7.57 -6.43 -7.02
C ARG A 45 -7.22 -5.01 -7.45
N LYS A 46 -8.22 -4.19 -7.79
CA LYS A 46 -8.01 -2.77 -8.09
C LYS A 46 -7.51 -2.01 -6.87
N GLU A 47 -8.13 -2.18 -5.70
CA GLU A 47 -7.69 -1.52 -4.46
C GLU A 47 -6.24 -1.89 -4.12
N SER A 48 -5.85 -3.17 -4.23
CA SER A 48 -4.46 -3.60 -4.02
C SER A 48 -3.46 -2.85 -4.91
N ILE A 49 -3.81 -2.55 -6.16
CA ILE A 49 -2.97 -1.78 -7.09
C ILE A 49 -2.97 -0.29 -6.73
N GLU A 50 -4.10 0.25 -6.27
CA GLU A 50 -4.19 1.64 -5.82
C GLU A 50 -3.24 1.90 -4.63
N GLU A 51 -3.21 0.98 -3.65
CA GLU A 51 -2.28 1.09 -2.52
C GLU A 51 -0.80 0.93 -2.93
N MET A 52 -0.50 0.21 -4.03
CA MET A 52 0.87 0.19 -4.59
C MET A 52 1.32 1.59 -5.03
N VAL A 53 0.42 2.37 -5.62
CA VAL A 53 0.70 3.76 -6.02
C VAL A 53 0.86 4.67 -4.79
N HIS A 54 0.11 4.43 -3.72
CA HIS A 54 0.28 5.17 -2.46
C HIS A 54 1.63 4.84 -1.80
N ALA A 55 2.00 3.56 -1.75
CA ALA A 55 3.29 3.11 -1.24
C ALA A 55 4.45 3.73 -2.04
N GLU A 56 4.37 3.76 -3.37
CA GLU A 56 5.38 4.39 -4.23
C GLU A 56 5.57 5.88 -3.88
N LYS A 57 4.48 6.65 -3.77
CA LYS A 57 4.54 8.07 -3.38
C LYS A 57 5.21 8.29 -2.01
N LEU A 58 4.93 7.40 -1.05
CA LEU A 58 5.55 7.46 0.28
C LEU A 58 7.05 7.15 0.19
N MET A 59 7.45 6.12 -0.55
CA MET A 59 8.86 5.78 -0.78
C MET A 59 9.60 6.93 -1.44
N ASP A 60 9.05 7.53 -2.50
CA ASP A 60 9.65 8.68 -3.17
C ASP A 60 9.86 9.85 -2.20
N ARG A 61 8.88 10.08 -1.31
CA ARG A 61 8.97 11.16 -0.32
C ARG A 61 10.04 10.90 0.75
N ILE A 62 10.12 9.67 1.24
CA ILE A 62 11.12 9.17 2.17
C ILE A 62 12.52 9.34 1.57
N LEU A 63 12.74 8.83 0.34
CA LEU A 63 14.01 8.96 -0.37
C LEU A 63 14.40 10.43 -0.63
N PHE A 64 13.45 11.29 -1.00
CA PHE A 64 13.69 12.74 -1.16
C PHE A 64 14.19 13.40 0.14
N LEU A 65 13.76 12.88 1.29
CA LEU A 65 14.12 13.37 2.62
C LEU A 65 15.43 12.77 3.16
N ASP A 66 16.20 12.06 2.33
CA ASP A 66 17.41 11.33 2.71
C ASP A 66 17.19 10.34 3.87
N GLY A 67 15.99 9.74 3.94
CA GLY A 67 15.62 8.77 4.97
C GLY A 67 14.33 8.05 4.66
#